data_AF-A0A497R4Z7-F1
#
_entry.id   AF-A0A497R4Z7-F1
#
_cell.length_a   1.000
_cell.length_b   1.000
_cell.length_c   1.000
_cell.angle_alpha   90.00
_cell.angle_beta   90.00
_cell.angle_gamma   90.00
#
_symmetry.space_group_name_H-M   'P 1'
#
loop_
_entity.id
_entity.type
_entity.pdbx_description
1 polymer ?
#
loop_
_entity_poly.entity_id
_entity_poly.type
_entity_poly.pdbx_seq_one_letter_code
_entity_poly.pdbx_strand_id
1 'polypeptide(L)'
;MSKFDVGKFIQEEPLKEAIALLTKQKEQIQDYLLERMSIAPEQELADIIREFKVSKELAQAIFVMEFDYNINRKFSANFYNYELKRLEKVHFELPNIPSFLLRFSLEEGFWIKYLTIDLLKKLRLKISKLLALDRSLFGHSKGSKEDSALYILERIFLIENIIKPLLIFWIKDHHSATCYDAAASFLCSIQGKAMEKAPKIVEDLCNRFYANISSLKEIIMALDANGWAGKAIIQYNQIEEELQCCTHDLVEMSWRIASELVLEAFILLEYNLLDNTVELISEMQKNAKNTLRSEEVFQQKEKDLITDKLVRVLLAFDDLPKEKRSEVIADLINEDYRKAFLTNHQKPSLFGKSFLKRLTTLLQLDMREEQCIIKRFDSQLMYRLSPIGAKEFPGTSVDEKVLSLLNEIVLEVLEGSPSYQTIIATQLAKGHKQSSSLQGKSVLDFKPVEEEPLGAKMKKLPEKKLWFLIRDFYLKELFDETDELLASARVLKKLSLELGLLLTENEAQMILAKALKAKDIAIDGSDKETLDKELCKSILKELKQLIQ
;
A
#
# COMPACT_ATOMS: atom_id res chain seq x y z
N MET A 1 -27.33 -22.09 22.41
CA MET A 1 -26.01 -22.06 21.76
C MET A 1 -25.75 -23.38 21.04
N SER A 2 -25.95 -23.39 19.72
CA SER A 2 -25.44 -24.47 18.89
C SER A 2 -23.91 -24.34 18.88
N LYS A 3 -23.21 -25.17 19.67
CA LYS A 3 -21.74 -25.23 19.61
C LYS A 3 -21.34 -25.41 18.14
N PHE A 4 -20.57 -24.47 17.60
CA PHE A 4 -19.95 -24.61 16.29
C PHE A 4 -19.08 -25.86 16.31
N ASP A 5 -19.63 -26.96 15.79
CA ASP A 5 -18.98 -28.26 15.80
C ASP A 5 -18.10 -28.37 14.56
N VAL A 6 -16.88 -27.85 14.70
CA VAL A 6 -15.81 -27.93 13.70
C VAL A 6 -15.65 -29.38 13.19
N GLY A 7 -15.89 -30.37 14.06
CA GLY A 7 -15.81 -31.79 13.74
C GLY A 7 -16.79 -32.24 12.66
N LYS A 8 -17.99 -31.63 12.58
CA LYS A 8 -18.97 -31.96 11.54
C LYS A 8 -18.54 -31.49 10.16
N PHE A 9 -18.01 -30.27 10.07
CA PHE A 9 -17.59 -29.70 8.79
C PHE A 9 -16.39 -30.44 8.20
N ILE A 10 -15.43 -30.83 9.04
CA ILE A 10 -14.22 -31.56 8.61
C ILE A 10 -14.56 -32.88 7.92
N GLN A 11 -15.77 -33.41 8.04
CA GLN A 11 -16.17 -34.62 7.32
C GLN A 11 -16.54 -34.38 5.85
N GLU A 12 -16.76 -33.13 5.42
CA GLU A 12 -17.00 -32.76 4.01
C GLU A 12 -15.73 -33.00 3.17
N GLU A 13 -15.78 -33.88 2.17
CA GLU A 13 -14.61 -34.25 1.35
C GLU A 13 -13.87 -33.05 0.72
N PRO A 14 -14.55 -32.05 0.11
CA PRO A 14 -13.87 -30.87 -0.43
C PRO A 14 -13.10 -30.08 0.64
N LEU A 15 -13.63 -30.05 1.87
CA LEU A 15 -13.00 -29.37 2.98
C LEU A 15 -11.76 -30.14 3.48
N LYS A 16 -11.82 -31.47 3.53
CA LYS A 16 -10.66 -32.31 3.89
C LYS A 16 -9.50 -32.09 2.93
N GLU A 17 -9.77 -32.10 1.63
CA GLU A 17 -8.75 -31.90 0.61
C GLU A 17 -8.11 -30.52 0.73
N ALA A 18 -8.93 -29.48 0.89
CA ALA A 18 -8.45 -28.11 1.10
C ALA A 18 -7.60 -27.99 2.37
N ILE A 19 -8.03 -28.59 3.49
CA ILE A 19 -7.28 -28.59 4.75
C ILE A 19 -5.96 -29.36 4.60
N ALA A 20 -5.95 -30.52 3.91
CA ALA A 20 -4.72 -31.29 3.70
C ALA A 20 -3.68 -30.49 2.89
N LEU A 21 -4.12 -29.76 1.87
CA LEU A 21 -3.24 -28.87 1.11
C LEU A 21 -2.68 -27.74 1.99
N LEU A 22 -3.51 -27.16 2.85
CA LEU A 22 -3.10 -26.11 3.78
C LEU A 22 -2.11 -26.60 4.84
N THR A 23 -2.30 -27.80 5.39
CA THR A 23 -1.36 -28.43 6.32
C THR A 23 0.00 -28.61 5.67
N LYS A 24 0.06 -29.13 4.44
CA LYS A 24 1.32 -29.27 3.70
C LYS A 24 2.01 -27.93 3.46
N GLN A 25 1.23 -26.91 3.10
CA GLN A 25 1.78 -25.56 2.92
C GLN A 25 2.28 -24.95 4.23
N LYS A 26 1.57 -25.21 5.34
CA LYS A 26 1.96 -24.78 6.68
C LYS A 26 3.30 -25.38 7.08
N GLU A 27 3.47 -26.69 6.94
CA GLU A 27 4.74 -27.39 7.23
C GLU A 27 5.91 -26.78 6.44
N GLN A 28 5.75 -26.57 5.13
CA GLN A 28 6.80 -25.98 4.29
C GLN A 28 7.20 -24.56 4.73
N ILE A 29 6.22 -23.74 5.11
CA ILE A 29 6.50 -22.37 5.59
C ILE A 29 7.15 -22.43 6.96
N GLN A 30 6.71 -23.32 7.86
CA GLN A 30 7.30 -23.46 9.19
C GLN A 30 8.75 -23.94 9.13
N ASP A 31 9.07 -24.88 8.24
CA ASP A 31 10.45 -25.33 8.02
C ASP A 31 11.35 -24.18 7.56
N TYR A 32 10.85 -23.37 6.61
CA TYR A 32 11.56 -22.18 6.15
C TYR A 32 11.74 -21.15 7.26
N LEU A 33 10.68 -20.85 8.03
CA LEU A 33 10.77 -19.92 9.16
C LEU A 33 11.81 -20.39 10.17
N LEU A 34 11.81 -21.68 10.52
CA LEU A 34 12.76 -22.27 11.47
C LEU A 34 14.21 -22.08 11.00
N GLU A 35 14.49 -22.35 9.73
CA GLU A 35 15.82 -22.14 9.13
C GLU A 35 16.22 -20.66 9.25
N ARG A 36 15.34 -19.73 8.87
CA ARG A 36 15.63 -18.29 8.83
C ARG A 36 15.73 -17.65 10.21
N MET A 37 14.96 -18.13 11.18
CA MET A 37 15.03 -17.69 12.58
C MET A 37 16.41 -18.01 13.20
N SER A 38 17.06 -19.09 12.76
CA SER A 38 18.37 -19.52 13.30
C SER A 38 19.54 -18.58 12.95
N ILE A 39 19.38 -17.74 11.92
CA ILE A 39 20.42 -16.85 11.40
C ILE A 39 20.12 -15.36 11.61
N ALA A 40 19.11 -15.03 12.41
CA ALA A 40 18.76 -13.65 12.72
C ALA A 40 19.89 -12.94 13.52
N PRO A 41 20.35 -11.75 13.10
CA PRO A 41 21.44 -11.04 13.78
C PRO A 41 21.09 -10.63 15.21
N GLU A 42 21.97 -10.88 16.17
CA GLU A 42 21.72 -10.63 17.60
C GLU A 42 21.35 -9.17 17.91
N GLN A 43 21.96 -8.21 17.20
CA GLN A 43 21.67 -6.79 17.37
C GLN A 43 20.23 -6.44 17.00
N GLU A 44 19.74 -6.92 15.87
CA GLU A 44 18.35 -6.71 15.41
C GLU A 44 17.36 -7.36 16.38
N LEU A 45 17.69 -8.56 16.89
CA LEU A 45 16.87 -9.23 17.89
C LEU A 45 16.78 -8.43 19.19
N ALA A 46 17.91 -7.91 19.68
CA ALA A 46 17.94 -7.09 20.89
C ALA A 46 17.07 -5.83 20.75
N ASP A 47 17.08 -5.20 19.56
CA ASP A 47 16.26 -4.03 19.27
C ASP A 47 14.76 -4.39 19.27
N ILE A 48 14.36 -5.48 18.61
CA ILE A 48 12.96 -5.97 18.59
C ILE A 48 12.49 -6.36 19.99
N ILE A 49 13.30 -7.07 20.78
CA ILE A 49 12.98 -7.45 22.16
C ILE A 49 12.75 -6.21 23.01
N ARG A 50 13.64 -5.20 22.92
CA ARG A 50 13.51 -3.96 23.68
C ARG A 50 12.27 -3.16 23.27
N GLU A 51 12.01 -3.06 21.96
CA GLU A 51 10.89 -2.29 21.42
C GLU A 51 9.53 -2.89 21.78
N PHE A 52 9.36 -4.20 21.61
CA PHE A 52 8.06 -4.86 21.74
C PHE A 52 7.89 -5.69 23.00
N LYS A 53 8.95 -5.84 23.83
CA LYS A 53 8.94 -6.61 25.07
C LYS A 53 8.51 -8.07 24.89
N VAL A 54 9.02 -8.70 23.83
CA VAL A 54 8.72 -10.10 23.46
C VAL A 54 9.89 -11.04 23.78
N SER A 55 9.64 -12.35 23.78
CA SER A 55 10.70 -13.36 23.93
C SER A 55 11.65 -13.37 22.73
N LYS A 56 12.80 -14.03 22.86
CA LYS A 56 13.79 -14.16 21.77
C LYS A 56 13.21 -14.88 20.56
N GLU A 57 12.45 -15.95 20.77
CA GLU A 57 11.84 -16.77 19.71
C GLU A 57 10.83 -15.94 18.90
N LEU A 58 10.00 -15.15 19.60
CA LEU A 58 9.07 -14.23 18.96
C LEU A 58 9.80 -13.12 18.18
N ALA A 59 10.86 -12.56 18.77
CA ALA A 59 11.67 -11.55 18.10
C ALA A 59 12.33 -12.08 16.82
N GLN A 60 12.80 -13.33 16.81
CA GLN A 60 13.32 -13.99 15.62
C GLN A 60 12.26 -14.13 14.54
N ALA A 61 11.05 -14.55 14.89
CA ALA A 61 9.98 -14.68 13.90
C ALA A 61 9.54 -13.31 13.36
N ILE A 62 9.43 -12.29 14.21
CA ILE A 62 9.16 -10.90 13.79
C ILE A 62 10.23 -10.38 12.84
N PHE A 63 11.51 -10.65 13.11
CA PHE A 63 12.61 -10.30 12.22
C PHE A 63 12.44 -10.94 10.83
N VAL A 64 12.11 -12.24 10.78
CA VAL A 64 11.87 -12.95 9.50
C VAL A 64 10.66 -12.36 8.76
N MET A 65 9.58 -12.02 9.47
CA MET A 65 8.40 -11.36 8.87
C MET A 65 8.75 -10.03 8.20
N GLU A 66 9.55 -9.21 8.87
CA GLU A 66 10.00 -7.93 8.31
C GLU A 66 10.97 -8.11 7.16
N PHE A 67 11.99 -8.94 7.35
CA PHE A 67 13.11 -9.00 6.43
C PHE A 67 12.81 -9.83 5.18
N ASP A 68 12.24 -11.03 5.33
CA ASP A 68 11.99 -11.93 4.20
C ASP A 68 10.64 -11.65 3.51
N TYR A 69 9.65 -11.14 4.27
CA TYR A 69 8.28 -10.94 3.75
C TYR A 69 7.83 -9.48 3.66
N ASN A 70 8.66 -8.51 4.09
CA ASN A 70 8.33 -7.09 4.08
C ASN A 70 7.03 -6.77 4.87
N ILE A 71 6.75 -7.56 5.92
CA ILE A 71 5.63 -7.34 6.82
C ILE A 71 6.10 -6.46 7.98
N ASN A 72 5.37 -5.38 8.26
CA ASN A 72 5.78 -4.42 9.28
C ASN A 72 5.98 -5.09 10.66
N ARG A 73 7.17 -4.94 11.27
CA ARG A 73 7.53 -5.56 12.56
C ARG A 73 6.53 -5.24 13.69
N LYS A 74 5.97 -4.02 13.71
CA LYS A 74 4.97 -3.60 14.72
C LYS A 74 3.65 -4.32 14.52
N PHE A 75 3.24 -4.57 13.28
CA PHE A 75 2.07 -5.39 12.98
C PHE A 75 2.29 -6.83 13.46
N SER A 76 3.42 -7.45 13.10
CA SER A 76 3.74 -8.82 13.52
C SER A 76 3.81 -8.95 15.05
N ALA A 77 4.49 -8.04 15.73
CA ALA A 77 4.56 -8.00 17.19
C ALA A 77 3.17 -7.84 17.84
N ASN A 78 2.32 -6.99 17.26
CA ASN A 78 0.94 -6.82 17.75
C ASN A 78 0.10 -8.10 17.55
N PHE A 79 0.29 -8.80 16.44
CA PHE A 79 -0.37 -10.08 16.17
C PHE A 79 0.00 -11.15 17.21
N TYR A 80 1.30 -11.37 17.45
CA TYR A 80 1.77 -12.32 18.46
C TYR A 80 1.26 -11.98 19.86
N ASN A 81 1.36 -10.70 20.27
CA ASN A 81 0.90 -10.26 21.58
C ASN A 81 -0.61 -10.37 21.74
N TYR A 82 -1.38 -10.19 20.66
CA TYR A 82 -2.82 -10.38 20.69
C TYR A 82 -3.16 -11.85 20.95
N GLU A 83 -2.50 -12.78 20.24
CA GLU A 83 -2.78 -14.20 20.42
C GLU A 83 -2.38 -14.70 21.80
N LEU A 84 -1.24 -14.27 22.35
CA LEU A 84 -0.86 -14.57 23.74
C LEU A 84 -1.94 -14.12 24.73
N LYS A 85 -2.46 -12.89 24.59
CA LYS A 85 -3.56 -12.39 25.42
C LYS A 85 -4.86 -13.16 25.21
N ARG A 86 -5.13 -13.66 24.00
CA ARG A 86 -6.30 -14.49 23.71
C ARG A 86 -6.21 -15.82 24.45
N LEU A 87 -5.04 -16.48 24.39
CA LEU A 87 -4.77 -17.72 25.11
C LEU A 87 -4.93 -17.54 26.62
N GLU A 88 -4.41 -16.44 27.19
CA GLU A 88 -4.61 -16.10 28.60
C GLU A 88 -6.10 -15.96 28.97
N LYS A 89 -6.91 -15.30 28.13
CA LYS A 89 -8.36 -15.13 28.36
C LYS A 89 -9.14 -16.45 28.37
N VAL A 90 -8.70 -17.43 27.59
CA VAL A 90 -9.31 -18.77 27.57
C VAL A 90 -8.65 -19.73 28.58
N HIS A 91 -7.83 -19.20 29.50
CA HIS A 91 -7.11 -19.95 30.52
C HIS A 91 -6.19 -21.03 29.94
N PHE A 92 -5.64 -20.79 28.76
CA PHE A 92 -4.59 -21.61 28.17
C PHE A 92 -3.23 -20.98 28.44
N GLU A 93 -2.44 -21.60 29.32
CA GLU A 93 -1.09 -21.14 29.63
C GLU A 93 -0.11 -21.69 28.60
N LEU A 94 0.49 -20.80 27.81
CA LEU A 94 1.63 -21.17 26.97
C LEU A 94 2.87 -21.29 27.88
N PRO A 95 3.50 -22.48 27.99
CA PRO A 95 4.67 -22.63 28.83
C PRO A 95 5.78 -21.68 28.40
N ASN A 96 6.36 -20.94 29.34
CA ASN A 96 7.52 -20.07 29.10
C ASN A 96 8.80 -20.91 28.99
N ILE A 97 8.81 -21.82 28.01
CA ILE A 97 9.89 -22.75 27.69
C ILE A 97 10.27 -22.49 26.23
N PRO A 98 11.56 -22.32 25.88
CA PRO A 98 11.98 -21.95 24.53
C PRO A 98 11.42 -22.83 23.41
N SER A 99 11.30 -24.14 23.61
CA SER A 99 10.74 -25.05 22.60
C SER A 99 9.25 -24.81 22.31
N PHE A 100 8.46 -24.46 23.33
CA PHE A 100 7.05 -24.12 23.17
C PHE A 100 6.88 -22.75 22.52
N LEU A 101 7.67 -21.77 22.96
CA LEU A 101 7.68 -20.43 22.36
C LEU A 101 8.12 -20.46 20.89
N LEU A 102 9.10 -21.29 20.54
CA LEU A 102 9.53 -21.50 19.16
C LEU A 102 8.39 -22.09 18.33
N ARG A 103 7.74 -23.15 18.81
CA ARG A 103 6.60 -23.77 18.10
C ARG A 103 5.47 -22.77 17.88
N PHE A 104 5.08 -22.04 18.93
CA PHE A 104 4.10 -20.96 18.85
C PHE A 104 4.52 -19.89 17.83
N SER A 105 5.79 -19.48 17.86
CA SER A 105 6.35 -18.50 16.93
C SER A 105 6.22 -18.93 15.46
N LEU A 106 6.45 -20.21 15.18
CA LEU A 106 6.31 -20.81 13.85
C LEU A 106 4.84 -20.95 13.42
N GLU A 107 3.96 -21.38 14.32
CA GLU A 107 2.51 -21.53 14.08
C GLU A 107 1.87 -20.18 13.73
N GLU A 108 2.08 -19.16 14.55
CA GLU A 108 1.53 -17.83 14.29
C GLU A 108 2.26 -17.11 13.15
N GLY A 109 3.57 -17.35 12.99
CA GLY A 109 4.35 -16.81 11.88
C GLY A 109 3.82 -17.27 10.52
N PHE A 110 3.40 -18.54 10.41
CA PHE A 110 2.69 -19.04 9.24
C PHE A 110 1.41 -18.24 8.98
N TRP A 111 0.57 -18.04 10.00
CA TRP A 111 -0.70 -17.34 9.84
C TRP A 111 -0.53 -15.87 9.46
N ILE A 112 0.41 -15.16 10.08
CA ILE A 112 0.76 -13.79 9.72
C ILE A 112 1.11 -13.70 8.24
N LYS A 113 2.06 -14.52 7.77
CA LYS A 113 2.49 -14.54 6.37
C LYS A 113 1.35 -14.92 5.43
N TYR A 114 0.61 -15.96 5.78
CA TYR A 114 -0.45 -16.48 4.94
C TYR A 114 -1.57 -15.46 4.74
N LEU A 115 -2.07 -14.88 5.84
CA LEU A 115 -3.21 -13.95 5.80
C LEU A 115 -2.84 -12.63 5.13
N THR A 116 -1.62 -12.14 5.33
CA THR A 116 -1.17 -10.84 4.77
C THR A 116 -0.70 -10.92 3.32
N ILE A 117 -0.26 -12.10 2.84
CA ILE A 117 0.35 -12.22 1.50
C ILE A 117 -0.37 -13.28 0.65
N ASP A 118 -0.40 -14.53 1.10
CA ASP A 118 -0.83 -15.65 0.25
C ASP A 118 -2.34 -15.62 -0.02
N LEU A 119 -3.13 -15.36 1.03
CA LEU A 119 -4.58 -15.24 0.93
C LEU A 119 -4.97 -14.13 -0.04
N LEU A 120 -4.36 -12.95 0.09
CA LEU A 120 -4.66 -11.81 -0.78
C LEU A 120 -4.35 -12.14 -2.25
N LYS A 121 -3.21 -12.79 -2.52
CA LYS A 121 -2.85 -13.25 -3.87
C LYS A 121 -3.89 -14.25 -4.41
N LYS A 122 -4.29 -15.23 -3.60
CA LYS A 122 -5.25 -16.26 -3.98
C LYS A 122 -6.63 -15.67 -4.29
N LEU A 123 -7.14 -14.76 -3.46
CA LEU A 123 -8.43 -14.11 -3.67
C LEU A 123 -8.42 -13.16 -4.87
N ARG A 124 -7.35 -12.38 -5.08
CA ARG A 124 -7.24 -11.44 -6.20
C ARG A 124 -7.40 -12.14 -7.56
N LEU A 125 -6.90 -13.37 -7.69
CA LEU A 125 -7.02 -14.18 -8.91
C LEU A 125 -8.47 -14.64 -9.20
N LYS A 126 -9.37 -14.56 -8.22
CA LYS A 126 -10.73 -15.12 -8.30
C LYS A 126 -11.82 -14.06 -8.15
N ILE A 127 -11.52 -12.87 -7.63
CA ILE A 127 -12.56 -11.89 -7.27
C ILE A 127 -13.06 -11.02 -8.42
N SER A 128 -12.42 -11.03 -9.58
CA SER A 128 -12.73 -10.08 -10.67
C SER A 128 -14.21 -10.09 -11.09
N LYS A 129 -14.84 -11.26 -11.15
CA LYS A 129 -16.27 -11.41 -11.46
C LYS A 129 -17.14 -10.79 -10.36
N LEU A 130 -16.80 -11.02 -9.09
CA LEU A 130 -17.54 -10.42 -7.98
C LEU A 130 -17.41 -8.90 -7.97
N LEU A 131 -16.22 -8.34 -8.21
CA LEU A 131 -16.04 -6.88 -8.30
C LEU A 131 -16.84 -6.26 -9.45
N ALA A 132 -16.95 -6.95 -10.59
CA ALA A 132 -17.78 -6.49 -11.69
C ALA A 132 -19.27 -6.44 -11.31
N LEU A 133 -19.77 -7.48 -10.64
CA LEU A 133 -21.16 -7.53 -10.14
C LEU A 133 -21.41 -6.48 -9.05
N ASP A 134 -20.47 -6.32 -8.12
CA ASP A 134 -20.53 -5.31 -7.05
C ASP A 134 -20.66 -3.90 -7.63
N ARG A 135 -19.83 -3.56 -8.64
CA ARG A 135 -19.92 -2.28 -9.37
C ARG A 135 -21.22 -2.12 -10.17
N SER A 136 -21.78 -3.22 -10.65
CA SER A 136 -23.07 -3.25 -11.36
C SER A 136 -24.24 -2.86 -10.45
N LEU A 137 -24.16 -3.25 -9.17
CA LEU A 137 -25.24 -3.09 -8.20
C LEU A 137 -25.08 -1.82 -7.34
N PHE A 138 -23.87 -1.50 -6.91
CA PHE A 138 -23.59 -0.43 -5.95
C PHE A 138 -22.79 0.73 -6.55
N GLY A 139 -22.31 0.59 -7.79
CA GLY A 139 -21.56 1.61 -8.50
C GLY A 139 -22.42 2.42 -9.49
N HIS A 140 -21.74 3.05 -10.45
CA HIS A 140 -22.39 3.86 -11.50
C HIS A 140 -22.82 3.05 -12.74
N SER A 141 -22.55 1.75 -12.77
CA SER A 141 -22.89 0.88 -13.89
C SER A 141 -24.38 0.54 -13.88
N LYS A 142 -25.00 0.45 -15.06
CA LYS A 142 -26.39 0.00 -15.20
C LYS A 142 -26.45 -1.53 -15.13
N GLY A 143 -26.61 -2.07 -13.93
CA GLY A 143 -26.82 -3.51 -13.72
C GLY A 143 -28.23 -3.99 -14.03
N SER A 144 -28.38 -5.30 -14.25
CA SER A 144 -29.69 -5.95 -14.36
C SER A 144 -30.16 -6.47 -12.99
N LYS A 145 -31.44 -6.85 -12.86
CA LYS A 145 -31.93 -7.45 -11.61
C LYS A 145 -31.27 -8.80 -11.35
N GLU A 146 -30.96 -9.55 -12.41
CA GLU A 146 -30.29 -10.83 -12.37
C GLU A 146 -28.87 -10.75 -11.77
N ASP A 147 -28.20 -9.60 -11.90
CA ASP A 147 -26.88 -9.36 -11.30
C ASP A 147 -26.93 -9.51 -9.78
N SER A 148 -28.06 -9.19 -9.12
CA SER A 148 -28.22 -9.35 -7.67
C SER A 148 -28.16 -10.82 -7.25
N ALA A 149 -28.80 -11.72 -8.00
CA ALA A 149 -28.74 -13.14 -7.73
C ALA A 149 -27.37 -13.74 -8.09
N LEU A 150 -26.76 -13.30 -9.18
CA LEU A 150 -25.39 -13.71 -9.54
C LEU A 150 -24.36 -13.24 -8.51
N TYR A 151 -24.53 -12.05 -7.93
CA TYR A 151 -23.69 -11.52 -6.87
C TYR A 151 -23.72 -12.43 -5.64
N ILE A 152 -24.92 -12.80 -5.15
CA ILE A 152 -25.06 -13.71 -4.02
C ILE A 152 -24.43 -15.08 -4.31
N LEU A 153 -24.67 -15.65 -5.49
CA LEU A 153 -24.10 -16.94 -5.89
C LEU A 153 -22.57 -16.90 -6.00
N GLU A 154 -22.00 -15.83 -6.53
CA GLU A 154 -20.56 -15.66 -6.63
C GLU A 154 -19.90 -15.50 -5.24
N ARG A 155 -20.54 -14.76 -4.32
CA ARG A 155 -20.07 -14.67 -2.92
C ARG A 155 -20.03 -16.04 -2.26
N ILE A 156 -21.10 -16.83 -2.37
CA ILE A 156 -21.15 -18.20 -1.85
C ILE A 156 -20.04 -19.05 -2.46
N PHE A 157 -19.84 -18.97 -3.77
CA PHE A 157 -18.80 -19.73 -4.44
C PHE A 157 -17.41 -19.42 -3.87
N LEU A 158 -17.05 -18.14 -3.71
CA LEU A 158 -15.76 -17.75 -3.13
C LEU A 158 -15.65 -18.16 -1.65
N ILE A 159 -16.73 -18.05 -0.89
CA ILE A 159 -16.76 -18.44 0.51
C ILE A 159 -16.54 -19.94 0.68
N GLU A 160 -17.34 -20.78 0.03
CA GLU A 160 -17.26 -22.23 0.19
C GLU A 160 -15.93 -22.79 -0.30
N ASN A 161 -15.38 -22.26 -1.41
CA ASN A 161 -14.19 -22.84 -2.04
C ASN A 161 -12.86 -22.26 -1.55
N ILE A 162 -12.87 -21.08 -0.91
CA ILE A 162 -11.64 -20.38 -0.53
C ILE A 162 -11.65 -19.99 0.95
N ILE A 163 -12.64 -19.23 1.39
CA ILE A 163 -12.60 -18.57 2.70
C ILE A 163 -12.97 -19.54 3.84
N LYS A 164 -14.08 -20.28 3.69
CA LYS A 164 -14.57 -21.25 4.69
C LYS A 164 -13.49 -22.28 5.05
N PRO A 165 -12.78 -22.93 4.10
CA PRO A 165 -11.70 -23.84 4.44
C PRO A 165 -10.60 -23.24 5.30
N LEU A 166 -10.22 -22.00 5.00
CA LEU A 166 -9.18 -21.29 5.74
C LEU A 166 -9.63 -20.90 7.13
N LEU A 167 -10.86 -20.40 7.25
CA LEU A 167 -11.43 -19.98 8.53
C LEU A 167 -11.59 -21.19 9.47
N ILE A 168 -12.10 -22.31 8.96
CA ILE A 168 -12.22 -23.55 9.73
C ILE A 168 -10.84 -24.08 10.13
N PHE A 169 -9.86 -24.06 9.22
CA PHE A 169 -8.50 -24.48 9.53
C PHE A 169 -7.86 -23.60 10.62
N TRP A 170 -8.07 -22.28 10.54
CA TRP A 170 -7.60 -21.34 11.56
C TRP A 170 -8.23 -21.62 12.92
N ILE A 171 -9.56 -21.76 12.99
CA ILE A 171 -10.26 -22.06 14.24
C ILE A 171 -9.78 -23.40 14.84
N LYS A 172 -9.54 -24.40 14.00
CA LYS A 172 -9.03 -25.70 14.45
C LYS A 172 -7.63 -25.60 15.07
N ASP A 173 -6.77 -24.78 14.48
CA ASP A 173 -5.39 -24.60 14.92
C ASP A 173 -5.28 -23.79 16.21
N HIS A 174 -6.26 -22.92 16.51
CA HIS A 174 -6.23 -22.02 17.66
C HIS A 174 -7.12 -22.52 18.79
N HIS A 175 -6.51 -22.81 19.93
CA HIS A 175 -7.20 -23.37 21.08
C HIS A 175 -8.38 -22.49 21.53
N SER A 176 -9.58 -23.08 21.63
CA SER A 176 -10.82 -22.41 22.06
C SER A 176 -11.16 -21.14 21.27
N ALA A 177 -10.72 -21.03 20.02
CA ALA A 177 -11.02 -19.89 19.18
C ALA A 177 -12.46 -19.88 18.68
N THR A 178 -13.02 -18.69 18.55
CA THR A 178 -14.37 -18.45 18.02
C THR A 178 -14.33 -17.98 16.57
N CYS A 179 -15.50 -17.93 15.91
CA CYS A 179 -15.59 -17.33 14.57
C CYS A 179 -15.27 -15.83 14.59
N TYR A 180 -15.58 -15.15 15.69
CA TYR A 180 -15.19 -13.75 15.90
C TYR A 180 -13.67 -13.59 15.94
N ASP A 181 -12.95 -14.44 16.69
CA ASP A 181 -11.49 -14.38 16.76
C ASP A 181 -10.84 -14.60 15.38
N ALA A 182 -11.39 -15.53 14.60
CA ALA A 182 -10.96 -15.79 13.24
C ALA A 182 -11.22 -14.59 12.32
N ALA A 183 -12.44 -14.04 12.34
CA ALA A 183 -12.79 -12.84 11.58
C ALA A 183 -11.85 -11.69 11.94
N ALA A 184 -11.70 -11.37 13.22
CA ALA A 184 -10.81 -10.32 13.72
C ALA A 184 -9.39 -10.46 13.15
N SER A 185 -8.82 -11.66 13.16
CA SER A 185 -7.47 -11.95 12.69
C SER A 185 -7.32 -11.76 11.18
N PHE A 186 -8.28 -12.25 10.40
CA PHE A 186 -8.28 -12.10 8.94
C PHE A 186 -8.47 -10.63 8.55
N LEU A 187 -9.43 -9.94 9.15
CA LEU A 187 -9.78 -8.56 8.83
C LEU A 187 -8.63 -7.59 9.13
N CYS A 188 -8.00 -7.72 10.30
CA CYS A 188 -6.84 -6.90 10.65
C CYS A 188 -5.64 -7.19 9.73
N SER A 189 -5.44 -8.45 9.33
CA SER A 189 -4.38 -8.84 8.40
C SER A 189 -4.60 -8.29 7.00
N ILE A 190 -5.83 -8.39 6.47
CA ILE A 190 -6.20 -7.84 5.16
C ILE A 190 -6.01 -6.32 5.12
N GLN A 191 -6.36 -5.62 6.21
CA GLN A 191 -6.26 -4.16 6.29
C GLN A 191 -4.89 -3.64 6.78
N GLY A 192 -3.97 -4.53 7.17
CA GLY A 192 -2.69 -4.16 7.78
C GLY A 192 -2.86 -3.32 9.05
N LYS A 193 -3.88 -3.61 9.88
CA LYS A 193 -4.20 -2.87 11.10
C LYS A 193 -3.85 -3.69 12.34
N ALA A 194 -3.56 -2.99 13.43
CA ALA A 194 -3.37 -3.63 14.74
C ALA A 194 -4.65 -4.37 15.17
N MET A 195 -4.49 -5.55 15.76
CA MET A 195 -5.55 -6.43 16.26
C MET A 195 -6.42 -5.77 17.33
N GLU A 196 -5.90 -4.79 18.06
CA GLU A 196 -6.66 -3.97 19.02
C GLU A 196 -7.81 -3.19 18.35
N LYS A 197 -7.71 -2.95 17.03
CA LYS A 197 -8.75 -2.28 16.25
C LYS A 197 -9.82 -3.25 15.74
N ALA A 198 -9.66 -4.56 15.96
CA ALA A 198 -10.57 -5.57 15.45
C ALA A 198 -12.04 -5.31 15.80
N PRO A 199 -12.44 -4.95 17.04
CA PRO A 199 -13.85 -4.74 17.36
C PRO A 199 -14.51 -3.69 16.47
N LYS A 200 -13.84 -2.55 16.28
CA LYS A 200 -14.32 -1.48 15.42
C LYS A 200 -14.34 -1.90 13.95
N ILE A 201 -13.30 -2.58 13.48
CA ILE A 201 -13.23 -3.04 12.08
C ILE A 201 -14.37 -4.02 11.78
N VAL A 202 -14.62 -4.97 12.69
CA VAL A 202 -15.71 -5.94 12.59
C VAL A 202 -17.05 -5.23 12.56
N GLU A 203 -17.29 -4.31 13.50
CA GLU A 203 -18.54 -3.52 13.57
C GLU A 203 -18.78 -2.71 12.30
N ASP A 204 -17.78 -1.94 11.85
CA ASP A 204 -17.87 -1.12 10.64
C ASP A 204 -18.20 -1.98 9.40
N LEU A 205 -17.58 -3.16 9.29
CA LEU A 205 -17.84 -4.11 8.19
C LEU A 205 -19.20 -4.79 8.31
N CYS A 206 -19.64 -5.18 9.50
CA CYS A 206 -20.98 -5.71 9.74
C CYS A 206 -22.04 -4.72 9.29
N ASN A 207 -21.91 -3.46 9.71
CA ASN A 207 -22.86 -2.40 9.36
C ASN A 207 -22.89 -2.13 7.85
N ARG A 208 -21.73 -2.05 7.21
CA ARG A 208 -21.62 -1.91 5.76
C ARG A 208 -22.26 -3.09 5.03
N PHE A 209 -21.89 -4.31 5.42
CA PHE A 209 -22.40 -5.52 4.78
C PHE A 209 -23.92 -5.64 4.95
N TYR A 210 -24.44 -5.30 6.14
CA TYR A 210 -25.87 -5.25 6.40
C TYR A 210 -26.59 -4.25 5.51
N ALA A 211 -26.04 -3.04 5.34
CA ALA A 211 -26.60 -2.04 4.42
C ALA A 211 -26.64 -2.55 2.97
N ASN A 212 -25.55 -3.16 2.50
CA ASN A 212 -25.47 -3.72 1.15
C ASN A 212 -26.51 -4.84 0.95
N ILE A 213 -26.55 -5.83 1.86
CA ILE A 213 -27.53 -6.93 1.79
C ILE A 213 -28.97 -6.41 1.88
N SER A 214 -29.24 -5.46 2.76
CA SER A 214 -30.60 -4.89 2.90
C SER A 214 -31.05 -4.18 1.62
N SER A 215 -30.17 -3.46 0.93
CA SER A 215 -30.50 -2.79 -0.34
C SER A 215 -30.82 -3.75 -1.49
N LEU A 216 -30.34 -5.01 -1.42
CA LEU A 216 -30.64 -6.03 -2.43
C LEU A 216 -32.00 -6.71 -2.23
N LYS A 217 -32.65 -6.52 -1.08
CA LYS A 217 -33.87 -7.24 -0.69
C LYS A 217 -34.96 -7.17 -1.75
N GLU A 218 -35.37 -5.95 -2.11
CA GLU A 218 -36.48 -5.74 -3.04
C GLU A 218 -36.15 -6.26 -4.44
N ILE A 219 -34.88 -6.15 -4.87
CA ILE A 219 -34.42 -6.62 -6.18
C ILE A 219 -34.46 -8.15 -6.24
N ILE A 220 -33.90 -8.82 -5.23
CA ILE A 220 -33.81 -10.27 -5.17
C ILE A 220 -35.19 -10.91 -4.99
N MET A 221 -36.06 -10.33 -4.14
CA MET A 221 -37.42 -10.83 -3.93
C MET A 221 -38.33 -10.65 -5.16
N ALA A 222 -37.98 -9.77 -6.10
CA ALA A 222 -38.71 -9.57 -7.34
C ALA A 222 -38.34 -10.58 -8.45
N LEU A 223 -37.33 -11.43 -8.24
CA LEU A 223 -36.91 -12.45 -9.21
C LEU A 223 -37.85 -13.66 -9.18
N ASP A 224 -37.91 -14.39 -10.30
CA ASP A 224 -38.60 -15.69 -10.33
C ASP A 224 -37.86 -16.68 -9.42
N ALA A 225 -38.59 -17.32 -8.50
CA ALA A 225 -38.04 -18.27 -7.52
C ALA A 225 -37.61 -19.61 -8.14
N ASN A 226 -37.70 -19.77 -9.46
CA ASN A 226 -37.29 -20.98 -10.16
C ASN A 226 -35.78 -21.03 -10.47
N GLY A 227 -35.23 -22.25 -10.50
CA GLY A 227 -33.86 -22.51 -10.96
C GLY A 227 -32.76 -21.89 -10.08
N TRP A 228 -31.84 -21.15 -10.71
CA TRP A 228 -30.66 -20.58 -10.04
C TRP A 228 -30.99 -19.34 -9.22
N ALA A 229 -31.98 -18.54 -9.62
CA ALA A 229 -32.43 -17.36 -8.87
C ALA A 229 -33.11 -17.76 -7.54
N GLY A 230 -33.89 -18.84 -7.53
CA GLY A 230 -34.42 -19.44 -6.30
C GLY A 230 -33.34 -19.83 -5.30
N LYS A 231 -32.21 -20.38 -5.77
CA LYS A 231 -31.07 -20.69 -4.90
C LYS A 231 -30.46 -19.42 -4.29
N ALA A 232 -30.34 -18.34 -5.08
CA ALA A 232 -29.84 -17.06 -4.58
C ALA A 232 -30.77 -16.47 -3.52
N ILE A 233 -32.09 -16.54 -3.71
CA ILE A 233 -33.11 -16.09 -2.73
C ILE A 233 -32.97 -16.82 -1.39
N ILE A 234 -32.84 -18.16 -1.42
CA ILE A 234 -32.67 -18.96 -0.19
C ILE A 234 -31.42 -18.52 0.56
N GLN A 235 -30.32 -18.34 -0.17
CA GLN A 235 -29.04 -17.98 0.43
C GLN A 235 -29.01 -16.54 0.94
N TYR A 236 -29.67 -15.63 0.23
CA TYR A 236 -29.90 -14.27 0.68
C TYR A 236 -30.63 -14.25 2.04
N ASN A 237 -31.75 -14.97 2.15
CA ASN A 237 -32.53 -15.03 3.39
C ASN A 237 -31.70 -15.59 4.55
N GLN A 238 -30.90 -16.63 4.29
CA GLN A 238 -30.01 -17.20 5.30
C GLN A 238 -28.94 -16.18 5.76
N ILE A 239 -28.31 -15.45 4.82
CA ILE A 239 -27.33 -14.42 5.16
C ILE A 239 -28.00 -13.29 5.97
N GLU A 240 -29.18 -12.83 5.54
CA GLU A 240 -29.92 -11.76 6.23
C GLU A 240 -30.26 -12.16 7.67
N GLU A 241 -30.79 -13.37 7.88
CA GLU A 241 -31.12 -13.89 9.22
C GLU A 241 -29.88 -14.00 10.11
N GLU A 242 -28.80 -14.61 9.62
CA GLU A 242 -27.57 -14.78 10.41
C GLU A 242 -26.89 -13.44 10.71
N LEU A 243 -26.95 -12.47 9.79
CA LEU A 243 -26.38 -11.14 9.97
C LEU A 243 -27.19 -10.30 10.96
N GLN A 244 -28.52 -10.43 10.97
CA GLN A 244 -29.36 -9.83 12.00
C GLN A 244 -28.98 -10.36 13.39
N CYS A 245 -28.78 -11.66 13.55
CA CYS A 245 -28.30 -12.20 14.84
C CYS A 245 -26.93 -11.61 15.23
N CYS A 246 -25.98 -11.56 14.31
CA CYS A 246 -24.61 -11.10 14.57
C CYS A 246 -24.54 -9.59 14.93
N THR A 247 -25.39 -8.75 14.35
CA THR A 247 -25.43 -7.31 14.68
C THR A 247 -25.91 -7.02 16.10
N HIS A 248 -26.64 -7.94 16.74
CA HIS A 248 -27.06 -7.81 18.13
C HIS A 248 -25.98 -8.30 19.11
N ASP A 249 -25.29 -9.38 18.76
CA ASP A 249 -24.20 -9.94 19.57
C ASP A 249 -23.09 -10.53 18.68
N LEU A 250 -21.93 -9.90 18.67
CA LEU A 250 -20.76 -10.34 17.92
C LEU A 250 -20.20 -11.69 18.41
N VAL A 251 -20.53 -12.11 19.64
CA VAL A 251 -20.14 -13.42 20.17
C VAL A 251 -20.86 -14.56 19.45
N GLU A 252 -22.08 -14.31 18.96
CA GLU A 252 -22.89 -15.28 18.22
C GLU A 252 -22.59 -15.27 16.71
N MET A 253 -21.46 -14.66 16.29
CA MET A 253 -21.03 -14.65 14.90
C MET A 253 -20.87 -16.08 14.36
N SER A 254 -21.61 -16.39 13.29
CA SER A 254 -21.47 -17.66 12.58
C SER A 254 -20.22 -17.68 11.69
N TRP A 255 -19.75 -18.87 11.33
CA TRP A 255 -18.66 -19.02 10.35
C TRP A 255 -19.01 -18.39 9.01
N ARG A 256 -20.30 -18.38 8.65
CA ARG A 256 -20.80 -17.84 7.40
C ARG A 256 -20.66 -16.33 7.41
N ILE A 257 -21.15 -15.65 8.45
CA ILE A 257 -20.98 -14.20 8.60
C ILE A 257 -19.50 -13.84 8.68
N ALA A 258 -18.70 -14.56 9.47
CA ALA A 258 -17.26 -14.33 9.52
C ALA A 258 -16.60 -14.40 8.12
N SER A 259 -17.01 -15.36 7.29
CA SER A 259 -16.51 -15.51 5.91
C SER A 259 -16.98 -14.38 4.99
N GLU A 260 -18.23 -13.93 5.13
CA GLU A 260 -18.77 -12.80 4.38
C GLU A 260 -18.03 -11.49 4.71
N LEU A 261 -17.71 -11.25 5.98
CA LEU A 261 -16.95 -10.07 6.40
C LEU A 261 -15.53 -10.08 5.85
N VAL A 262 -14.87 -11.26 5.84
CA VAL A 262 -13.55 -11.43 5.21
C VAL A 262 -13.61 -11.10 3.72
N LEU A 263 -14.63 -11.58 3.01
CA LEU A 263 -14.84 -11.26 1.60
C LEU A 263 -15.09 -9.76 1.39
N GLU A 264 -15.93 -9.14 2.22
CA GLU A 264 -16.25 -7.71 2.17
C GLU A 264 -15.02 -6.83 2.39
N ALA A 265 -14.18 -7.18 3.37
CA ALA A 265 -12.94 -6.48 3.62
C ALA A 265 -11.97 -6.57 2.43
N PHE A 266 -11.96 -7.69 1.74
CA PHE A 266 -11.13 -7.87 0.56
C PHE A 266 -11.67 -7.09 -0.65
N ILE A 267 -13.00 -7.03 -0.85
CA ILE A 267 -13.62 -6.13 -1.85
C ILE A 267 -13.20 -4.68 -1.61
N LEU A 268 -13.27 -4.21 -0.37
CA LEU A 268 -12.84 -2.87 0.02
C LEU A 268 -11.37 -2.60 -0.25
N LEU A 269 -10.50 -3.57 0.04
CA LEU A 269 -9.08 -3.47 -0.25
C LEU A 269 -8.85 -3.27 -1.76
N GLU A 270 -9.54 -4.04 -2.61
CA GLU A 270 -9.40 -3.92 -4.06
C GLU A 270 -9.94 -2.58 -4.59
N TYR A 271 -11.03 -2.05 -4.03
CA TYR A 271 -11.48 -0.70 -4.37
C TYR A 271 -10.44 0.36 -4.02
N ASN A 272 -9.89 0.33 -2.80
CA ASN A 272 -8.86 1.29 -2.41
C ASN A 272 -7.61 1.21 -3.31
N LEU A 273 -7.22 0.00 -3.74
CA LEU A 273 -6.09 -0.17 -4.67
C LEU A 273 -6.42 0.40 -6.06
N LEU A 274 -7.64 0.23 -6.53
CA LEU A 274 -8.10 0.77 -7.82
C LEU A 274 -8.16 2.31 -7.77
N ASP A 275 -8.69 2.88 -6.70
CA ASP A 275 -8.77 4.34 -6.52
C ASP A 275 -7.38 4.96 -6.46
N ASN A 276 -6.46 4.39 -5.68
CA ASN A 276 -5.06 4.82 -5.63
C ASN A 276 -4.37 4.74 -7.00
N THR A 277 -4.70 3.72 -7.80
CA THR A 277 -4.15 3.55 -9.15
C THR A 277 -4.70 4.62 -10.10
N VAL A 278 -5.99 4.94 -10.01
CA VAL A 278 -6.62 6.00 -10.81
C VAL A 278 -6.05 7.37 -10.43
N GLU A 279 -5.87 7.65 -9.15
CA GLU A 279 -5.21 8.88 -8.67
C GLU A 279 -3.79 8.98 -9.22
N LEU A 280 -2.98 7.91 -9.12
CA LEU A 280 -1.62 7.89 -9.64
C LEU A 280 -1.58 8.10 -11.17
N ILE A 281 -2.48 7.45 -11.92
CA ILE A 281 -2.58 7.64 -13.38
C ILE A 281 -3.01 9.06 -13.71
N SER A 282 -3.96 9.63 -12.97
CA SER A 282 -4.41 11.03 -13.13
C SER A 282 -3.27 12.00 -12.87
N GLU A 283 -2.50 11.80 -11.80
CA GLU A 283 -1.29 12.58 -11.52
C GLU A 283 -0.23 12.42 -12.62
N MET A 284 0.02 11.20 -13.08
CA MET A 284 0.94 10.93 -14.18
C MET A 284 0.48 11.61 -15.48
N GLN A 285 -0.82 11.60 -15.77
CA GLN A 285 -1.40 12.26 -16.95
C GLN A 285 -1.40 13.77 -16.82
N LYS A 286 -1.65 14.32 -15.62
CA LYS A 286 -1.54 15.76 -15.33
C LYS A 286 -0.09 16.21 -15.46
N ASN A 287 0.85 15.43 -14.94
CA ASN A 287 2.28 15.65 -15.08
C ASN A 287 2.72 15.51 -16.55
N ALA A 288 2.19 14.55 -17.30
CA ALA A 288 2.46 14.39 -18.72
C ALA A 288 1.86 15.53 -19.57
N LYS A 289 0.64 16.00 -19.25
CA LYS A 289 0.00 17.17 -19.89
C LYS A 289 0.73 18.46 -19.55
N ASN A 290 1.24 18.61 -18.33
CA ASN A 290 2.12 19.71 -17.93
C ASN A 290 3.49 19.61 -18.64
N THR A 291 3.99 18.40 -18.88
CA THR A 291 5.23 18.15 -19.65
C THR A 291 5.01 18.44 -21.15
N LEU A 292 3.78 18.27 -21.67
CA LEU A 292 3.39 18.60 -23.05
C LEU A 292 3.07 20.09 -23.27
N ARG A 293 2.97 20.91 -22.21
CA ARG A 293 2.73 22.36 -22.28
C ARG A 293 3.96 23.22 -22.02
N SER A 294 5.14 22.62 -21.86
CA SER A 294 6.38 23.34 -21.61
C SER A 294 7.49 22.87 -22.53
N GLU A 295 7.62 23.52 -23.69
CA GLU A 295 8.86 23.51 -24.48
C GLU A 295 10.09 23.90 -23.62
N GLU A 296 9.87 24.60 -22.49
CA GLU A 296 10.90 24.97 -21.52
C GLU A 296 11.38 23.80 -20.61
N VAL A 297 10.57 22.79 -20.29
CA VAL A 297 11.01 21.63 -19.47
C VAL A 297 11.80 20.62 -20.28
N PHE A 298 11.55 20.53 -21.59
CA PHE A 298 12.36 19.69 -22.47
C PHE A 298 13.79 20.25 -22.60
N GLN A 299 13.94 21.58 -22.69
CA GLN A 299 15.25 22.23 -22.66
C GLN A 299 15.97 22.11 -21.30
N GLN A 300 15.22 22.05 -20.19
CA GLN A 300 15.78 21.82 -18.86
C GLN A 300 16.20 20.35 -18.63
N LYS A 301 15.39 19.37 -19.03
CA LYS A 301 15.74 17.94 -18.97
C LYS A 301 16.88 17.56 -19.92
N GLU A 302 16.98 18.22 -21.08
CA GLU A 302 18.10 18.04 -22.02
C GLU A 302 19.40 18.66 -21.46
N LYS A 303 19.32 19.84 -20.81
CA LYS A 303 20.43 20.40 -20.02
C LYS A 303 20.82 19.49 -18.85
N ASP A 304 19.85 18.92 -18.14
CA ASP A 304 20.06 18.02 -17.01
C ASP A 304 20.74 16.70 -17.43
N LEU A 305 20.34 16.10 -18.58
CA LEU A 305 20.99 14.90 -19.13
C LEU A 305 22.44 15.14 -19.60
N ILE A 306 22.74 16.32 -20.14
CA ILE A 306 24.09 16.71 -20.58
C ILE A 306 24.99 17.07 -19.38
N THR A 307 24.39 17.53 -18.27
CA THR A 307 25.09 17.75 -16.99
C THR A 307 25.20 16.52 -16.10
N ASP A 308 24.46 15.45 -16.43
CA ASP A 308 24.46 14.21 -15.70
C ASP A 308 25.85 13.56 -15.72
N LYS A 309 26.49 13.45 -14.55
CA LYS A 309 27.82 12.84 -14.40
C LYS A 309 27.81 11.39 -14.84
N LEU A 310 26.72 10.65 -14.65
CA LEU A 310 26.61 9.27 -15.12
C LEU A 310 26.70 9.21 -16.64
N VAL A 311 25.96 10.06 -17.35
CA VAL A 311 26.01 10.13 -18.82
C VAL A 311 27.42 10.47 -19.32
N ARG A 312 28.12 11.41 -18.66
CA ARG A 312 29.50 11.76 -19.02
C ARG A 312 30.49 10.62 -18.80
N VAL A 313 30.37 9.93 -17.67
CA VAL A 313 31.18 8.74 -17.37
C VAL A 313 30.92 7.67 -18.42
N LEU A 314 29.67 7.43 -18.78
CA LEU A 314 29.32 6.47 -19.83
C LEU A 314 29.91 6.89 -21.18
N LEU A 315 29.78 8.14 -21.62
CA LEU A 315 30.35 8.56 -22.91
C LEU A 315 31.88 8.39 -22.97
N ALA A 316 32.59 8.60 -21.88
CA ALA A 316 34.05 8.47 -21.81
C ALA A 316 34.55 7.06 -21.45
N PHE A 317 33.64 6.11 -21.12
CA PHE A 317 34.04 4.86 -20.46
C PHE A 317 34.96 3.98 -21.32
N ASP A 318 34.72 3.88 -22.64
CA ASP A 318 35.59 3.10 -23.53
C ASP A 318 36.98 3.73 -23.68
N ASP A 319 37.08 5.06 -23.61
CA ASP A 319 38.34 5.81 -23.73
C ASP A 319 39.18 5.77 -22.44
N LEU A 320 38.59 5.34 -21.31
CA LEU A 320 39.30 5.19 -20.06
C LEU A 320 40.18 3.92 -20.09
N PRO A 321 41.46 4.01 -19.65
CA PRO A 321 42.27 2.83 -19.36
C PRO A 321 41.54 1.87 -18.42
N LYS A 322 41.65 0.56 -18.65
CA LYS A 322 40.90 -0.46 -17.91
C LYS A 322 41.10 -0.33 -16.40
N GLU A 323 42.31 0.05 -15.98
CA GLU A 323 42.70 0.22 -14.58
C GLU A 323 41.97 1.41 -13.91
N LYS A 324 41.54 2.42 -14.69
CA LYS A 324 40.86 3.62 -14.19
C LYS A 324 39.34 3.53 -14.21
N ARG A 325 38.77 2.58 -14.96
CA ARG A 325 37.31 2.42 -15.11
C ARG A 325 36.61 2.18 -13.77
N SER A 326 37.20 1.31 -12.93
CA SER A 326 36.66 0.99 -11.61
C SER A 326 36.70 2.18 -10.65
N GLU A 327 37.79 2.94 -10.66
CA GLU A 327 37.94 4.14 -9.83
C GLU A 327 36.90 5.20 -10.20
N VAL A 328 36.72 5.47 -11.49
CA VAL A 328 35.76 6.48 -11.98
C VAL A 328 34.31 6.10 -11.65
N ILE A 329 33.94 4.83 -11.75
CA ILE A 329 32.59 4.38 -11.37
C ILE A 329 32.40 4.44 -9.85
N ALA A 330 33.41 4.02 -9.08
CA ALA A 330 33.35 4.09 -7.62
C ALA A 330 33.17 5.53 -7.14
N ASP A 331 33.90 6.48 -7.72
CA ASP A 331 33.77 7.91 -7.41
C ASP A 331 32.36 8.44 -7.74
N LEU A 332 31.84 8.09 -8.92
CA LEU A 332 30.49 8.46 -9.33
C LEU A 332 29.43 7.93 -8.36
N ILE A 333 29.53 6.65 -8.00
CA ILE A 333 28.62 5.98 -7.07
C ILE A 333 28.67 6.65 -5.70
N ASN A 334 29.87 6.90 -5.17
CA ASN A 334 30.06 7.52 -3.86
C ASN A 334 29.52 8.94 -3.82
N GLU A 335 29.73 9.72 -4.88
CA GLU A 335 29.21 11.09 -4.97
C GLU A 335 27.67 11.10 -5.02
N ASP A 336 27.07 10.28 -5.87
CA ASP A 336 25.61 10.19 -6.02
C ASP A 336 24.96 9.62 -4.75
N TYR A 337 25.58 8.64 -4.09
CA TYR A 337 25.12 8.12 -2.81
C TYR A 337 25.16 9.22 -1.74
N ARG A 338 26.27 9.96 -1.64
CA ARG A 338 26.40 11.03 -0.65
C ARG A 338 25.33 12.10 -0.83
N LYS A 339 25.01 12.46 -2.09
CA LYS A 339 23.88 13.38 -2.38
C LYS A 339 22.56 12.77 -1.94
N ALA A 340 22.25 11.54 -2.34
CA ALA A 340 21.01 10.87 -2.00
C ALA A 340 20.82 10.67 -0.47
N PHE A 341 21.91 10.40 0.24
CA PHE A 341 21.93 10.31 1.69
C PHE A 341 21.66 11.66 2.35
N LEU A 342 22.30 12.73 1.88
CA LEU A 342 22.11 14.08 2.43
C LEU A 342 20.72 14.66 2.12
N THR A 343 20.17 14.39 0.94
CA THR A 343 18.87 14.95 0.55
C THR A 343 17.68 14.13 1.03
N ASN A 344 17.80 12.79 1.03
CA ASN A 344 16.66 11.88 1.22
C ASN A 344 16.86 10.86 2.33
N HIS A 345 18.00 10.87 3.05
CA HIS A 345 18.37 9.83 4.02
C HIS A 345 18.25 8.41 3.45
N GLN A 346 18.56 8.23 2.17
CA GLN A 346 18.36 6.97 1.47
C GLN A 346 19.34 5.91 1.97
N LYS A 347 18.82 4.72 2.34
CA LYS A 347 19.67 3.56 2.70
C LYS A 347 20.51 3.11 1.49
N PRO A 348 21.76 2.63 1.68
CA PRO A 348 22.64 2.24 0.58
C PRO A 348 22.03 1.19 -0.36
N SER A 349 21.29 0.21 0.18
CA SER A 349 20.65 -0.84 -0.61
C SER A 349 19.54 -0.30 -1.52
N LEU A 350 18.74 0.65 -1.02
CA LEU A 350 17.73 1.35 -1.81
C LEU A 350 18.38 2.25 -2.85
N PHE A 351 19.47 2.93 -2.49
CA PHE A 351 20.27 3.72 -3.43
C PHE A 351 20.79 2.84 -4.58
N GLY A 352 21.42 1.70 -4.27
CA GLY A 352 21.95 0.80 -5.30
C GLY A 352 20.90 0.32 -6.29
N LYS A 353 19.70 -0.04 -5.83
CA LYS A 353 18.60 -0.41 -6.74
C LYS A 353 18.15 0.75 -7.63
N SER A 354 18.01 1.96 -7.05
CA SER A 354 17.64 3.14 -7.83
C SER A 354 18.71 3.54 -8.85
N PHE A 355 19.99 3.38 -8.50
CA PHE A 355 21.12 3.64 -9.38
C PHE A 355 21.16 2.63 -10.54
N LEU A 356 21.01 1.33 -10.26
CA LEU A 356 20.96 0.29 -11.30
C LEU A 356 19.78 0.49 -12.25
N LYS A 357 18.60 0.84 -11.72
CA LYS A 357 17.42 1.11 -12.55
C LYS A 357 17.61 2.33 -13.47
N ARG A 358 18.28 3.38 -12.96
CA ARG A 358 18.65 4.54 -13.76
C ARG A 358 19.63 4.15 -14.87
N LEU A 359 20.64 3.34 -14.53
CA LEU A 359 21.61 2.83 -15.50
C LEU A 359 20.94 1.98 -16.59
N THR A 360 20.12 1.00 -16.22
CA THR A 360 19.42 0.12 -17.18
C THR A 360 18.51 0.92 -18.11
N THR A 361 17.84 1.94 -17.59
CA THR A 361 17.03 2.88 -18.38
C THR A 361 17.87 3.64 -19.40
N LEU A 362 19.03 4.18 -19.00
CA LEU A 362 19.95 4.87 -19.91
C LEU A 362 20.46 3.95 -21.02
N LEU A 363 20.75 2.70 -20.67
CA LEU A 363 21.23 1.67 -21.58
C LEU A 363 20.15 1.02 -22.45
N GLN A 364 18.87 1.37 -22.25
CA GLN A 364 17.72 0.75 -22.93
C GLN A 364 17.67 -0.78 -22.79
N LEU A 365 18.12 -1.29 -21.64
CA LEU A 365 17.96 -2.70 -21.34
C LEU A 365 16.48 -3.02 -21.18
N ASP A 366 16.08 -4.20 -21.64
CA ASP A 366 14.68 -4.61 -21.50
C ASP A 366 14.34 -4.88 -20.02
N MET A 367 13.04 -4.97 -19.73
CA MET A 367 12.56 -5.19 -18.37
C MET A 367 13.11 -6.49 -17.75
N ARG A 368 13.39 -7.51 -18.56
CA ARG A 368 13.90 -8.80 -18.10
C ARG A 368 15.37 -8.70 -17.73
N GLU A 369 16.17 -7.97 -18.50
CA GLU A 369 17.57 -7.67 -18.23
C GLU A 369 17.71 -6.83 -16.96
N GLU A 370 16.89 -5.79 -16.79
CA GLU A 370 16.83 -4.99 -15.56
C GLU A 370 16.53 -5.88 -14.35
N GLN A 371 15.50 -6.71 -14.42
CA GLN A 371 15.15 -7.63 -13.32
C GLN A 371 16.26 -8.62 -13.00
N CYS A 372 17.00 -9.09 -14.02
CA CYS A 372 18.15 -9.98 -13.83
C CYS A 372 19.27 -9.30 -13.06
N ILE A 373 19.62 -8.06 -13.44
CA ILE A 373 20.65 -7.25 -12.78
C ILE A 373 20.27 -6.94 -11.33
N ILE A 374 19.03 -6.52 -11.09
CA ILE A 374 18.54 -6.21 -9.72
C ILE A 374 18.53 -7.47 -8.84
N LYS A 375 18.03 -8.60 -9.37
CA LYS A 375 18.01 -9.87 -8.62
C LYS A 375 19.42 -10.34 -8.29
N ARG A 376 20.37 -10.16 -9.21
CA ARG A 376 21.78 -10.49 -8.97
C ARG A 376 22.38 -9.61 -7.88
N PHE A 377 22.13 -8.30 -7.91
CA PHE A 377 22.54 -7.38 -6.85
C PHE A 377 22.00 -7.81 -5.50
N ASP A 378 20.71 -8.16 -5.40
CA ASP A 378 20.11 -8.63 -4.17
C ASP A 378 20.76 -9.94 -3.66
N SER A 379 20.94 -10.93 -4.53
CA SER A 379 21.57 -12.21 -4.15
C SER A 379 23.02 -12.02 -3.67
N GLN A 380 23.82 -11.21 -4.37
CA GLN A 380 25.21 -10.98 -3.98
C GLN A 380 25.31 -10.10 -2.72
N LEU A 381 24.38 -9.17 -2.52
CA LEU A 381 24.31 -8.38 -1.31
C LEU A 381 24.02 -9.27 -0.11
N MET A 382 23.02 -10.15 -0.23
CA MET A 382 22.70 -11.14 0.80
C MET A 382 23.89 -12.03 1.13
N TYR A 383 24.66 -12.44 0.12
CA TYR A 383 25.89 -13.18 0.32
C TYR A 383 26.95 -12.39 1.11
N ARG A 384 27.24 -11.13 0.74
CA ARG A 384 28.24 -10.29 1.44
C ARG A 384 27.87 -9.95 2.88
N LEU A 385 26.57 -9.92 3.17
CA LEU A 385 26.02 -9.69 4.50
C LEU A 385 25.92 -10.97 5.34
N SER A 386 26.05 -12.15 4.71
CA SER A 386 26.04 -13.43 5.43
C SER A 386 27.30 -13.63 6.29
N PRO A 387 27.28 -14.57 7.26
CA PRO A 387 28.47 -14.94 8.02
C PRO A 387 29.64 -15.43 7.15
N ILE A 388 29.35 -16.03 5.99
CA ILE A 388 30.37 -16.47 5.02
C ILE A 388 31.00 -15.24 4.36
N GLY A 389 30.17 -14.33 3.83
CA GLY A 389 30.64 -13.08 3.24
C GLY A 389 31.37 -12.17 4.25
N ALA A 390 31.00 -12.21 5.53
CA ALA A 390 31.71 -11.48 6.58
C ALA A 390 33.17 -11.94 6.75
N LYS A 391 33.48 -13.22 6.47
CA LYS A 391 34.86 -13.74 6.47
C LYS A 391 35.64 -13.31 5.23
N GLU A 392 34.98 -13.20 4.08
CA GLU A 392 35.60 -12.80 2.82
C GLU A 392 35.83 -11.30 2.70
N PHE A 393 34.98 -10.50 3.36
CA PHE A 393 35.06 -9.03 3.38
C PHE A 393 35.23 -8.51 4.83
N PRO A 394 36.32 -8.87 5.53
CA PRO A 394 36.52 -8.47 6.92
C PRO A 394 36.77 -6.96 7.03
N GLY A 395 36.27 -6.35 8.11
CA GLY A 395 36.53 -4.93 8.42
C GLY A 395 35.82 -3.91 7.53
N THR A 396 34.97 -4.34 6.60
CA THR A 396 34.16 -3.45 5.76
C THR A 396 32.79 -3.22 6.39
N SER A 397 32.35 -1.96 6.40
CA SER A 397 31.01 -1.57 6.84
C SER A 397 29.94 -2.08 5.88
N VAL A 398 28.68 -2.12 6.32
CA VAL A 398 27.54 -2.51 5.47
C VAL A 398 27.45 -1.59 4.24
N ASP A 399 27.65 -0.28 4.42
CA ASP A 399 27.62 0.71 3.36
C ASP A 399 28.73 0.44 2.33
N GLU A 400 29.97 0.21 2.78
CA GLU A 400 31.10 -0.13 1.90
C GLU A 400 30.85 -1.42 1.11
N LYS A 401 30.25 -2.44 1.75
CA LYS A 401 29.89 -3.70 1.07
C LYS A 401 28.84 -3.48 -0.02
N VAL A 402 27.86 -2.62 0.23
CA VAL A 402 26.82 -2.29 -0.76
C VAL A 402 27.39 -1.48 -1.93
N LEU A 403 28.19 -0.45 -1.64
CA LEU A 403 28.73 0.45 -2.67
C LEU A 403 29.81 -0.25 -3.53
N SER A 404 30.65 -1.08 -2.93
CA SER A 404 31.61 -1.92 -3.67
C SER A 404 30.90 -2.93 -4.57
N LEU A 405 29.84 -3.58 -4.08
CA LEU A 405 29.04 -4.49 -4.89
C LEU A 405 28.37 -3.77 -6.05
N LEU A 406 27.81 -2.58 -5.79
CA LEU A 406 27.20 -1.76 -6.83
C LEU A 406 28.23 -1.40 -7.92
N ASN A 407 29.45 -1.01 -7.54
CA ASN A 407 30.55 -0.73 -8.46
C ASN A 407 30.87 -1.92 -9.37
N GLU A 408 30.99 -3.12 -8.80
CA GLU A 408 31.27 -4.35 -9.54
C GLU A 408 30.18 -4.69 -10.57
N ILE A 409 28.90 -4.55 -10.18
CA ILE A 409 27.78 -4.82 -11.09
C ILE A 409 27.69 -3.77 -12.19
N VAL A 410 27.91 -2.49 -11.88
CA VAL A 410 27.91 -1.43 -12.89
C VAL A 410 29.04 -1.65 -13.90
N LEU A 411 30.24 -2.00 -13.44
CA LEU A 411 31.37 -2.37 -14.31
C LEU A 411 31.01 -3.52 -15.24
N GLU A 412 30.44 -4.60 -14.70
CA GLU A 412 30.07 -5.77 -15.49
C GLU A 412 29.01 -5.45 -16.55
N VAL A 413 28.00 -4.66 -16.19
CA VAL A 413 26.96 -4.22 -17.14
C VAL A 413 27.56 -3.43 -18.28
N LEU A 414 28.53 -2.55 -17.99
CA LEU A 414 29.19 -1.72 -19.01
C LEU A 414 30.19 -2.48 -19.87
N GLU A 415 30.94 -3.42 -19.30
CA GLU A 415 31.85 -4.28 -20.06
C GLU A 415 31.12 -5.32 -20.90
N GLY A 416 29.93 -5.76 -20.47
CA GLY A 416 29.11 -6.77 -21.15
C GLY A 416 28.17 -6.24 -22.24
N SER A 417 27.94 -4.93 -22.31
CA SER A 417 26.98 -4.33 -23.25
C SER A 417 27.68 -3.80 -24.51
N PRO A 418 27.28 -4.20 -25.74
CA PRO A 418 27.86 -3.66 -26.97
C PRO A 418 27.60 -2.14 -27.09
N SER A 419 28.67 -1.37 -27.33
CA SER A 419 28.76 0.10 -27.49
C SER A 419 27.53 0.87 -26.98
N TYR A 420 27.38 0.90 -25.65
CA TYR A 420 26.44 1.79 -24.96
C TYR A 420 26.66 3.26 -25.36
N GLN A 421 27.87 3.63 -25.80
CA GLN A 421 28.16 4.93 -26.44
C GLN A 421 27.24 5.22 -27.62
N THR A 422 26.98 4.24 -28.50
CA THR A 422 26.09 4.42 -29.66
C THR A 422 24.65 4.62 -29.22
N ILE A 423 24.21 3.90 -28.18
CA ILE A 423 22.86 4.03 -27.61
C ILE A 423 22.67 5.42 -27.00
N ILE A 424 23.62 5.87 -26.19
CA ILE A 424 23.59 7.17 -25.52
C ILE A 424 23.74 8.32 -26.52
N ALA A 425 24.67 8.22 -27.47
CA ALA A 425 24.83 9.21 -28.54
C ALA A 425 23.58 9.32 -29.42
N THR A 426 22.90 8.20 -29.69
CA THR A 426 21.62 8.20 -30.40
C THR A 426 20.51 8.88 -29.59
N GLN A 427 20.50 8.73 -28.26
CA GLN A 427 19.55 9.45 -27.40
C GLN A 427 19.82 10.95 -27.38
N LEU A 428 21.09 11.35 -27.23
CA LEU A 428 21.48 12.77 -27.25
C LEU A 428 21.21 13.40 -28.61
N ALA A 429 21.45 12.68 -29.71
CA ALA A 429 21.17 13.14 -31.08
C ALA A 429 19.66 13.23 -31.39
N LYS A 430 18.85 12.33 -30.82
CA LYS A 430 17.37 12.41 -30.90
C LYS A 430 16.83 13.62 -30.12
N GLY A 431 17.47 13.99 -29.01
CA GLY A 431 17.19 15.23 -28.27
C GLY A 431 17.55 16.49 -29.07
N HIS A 432 18.77 16.55 -29.61
CA HIS A 432 19.29 17.74 -30.31
C HIS A 432 18.57 18.11 -31.62
N LYS A 433 17.89 17.16 -32.29
CA LYS A 433 17.07 17.48 -33.46
C LYS A 433 15.78 18.26 -33.13
N GLN A 434 15.44 18.43 -31.85
CA GLN A 434 14.25 19.16 -31.40
C GLN A 434 14.55 20.53 -30.77
N SER A 435 15.82 20.93 -30.60
CA SER A 435 16.18 22.12 -29.81
C SER A 435 17.37 22.93 -30.39
N SER A 436 17.30 23.36 -31.65
CA SER A 436 18.31 24.28 -32.21
C SER A 436 17.98 25.77 -31.97
N SER A 437 18.10 26.25 -30.73
CA SER A 437 18.48 27.66 -30.49
C SER A 437 18.97 27.91 -29.05
N LEU A 438 20.01 28.75 -28.95
CA LEU A 438 20.53 29.46 -27.76
C LEU A 438 21.70 28.83 -27.00
N GLN A 439 22.87 29.45 -27.22
CA GLN A 439 24.09 29.31 -26.43
C GLN A 439 24.12 30.28 -25.23
N GLY A 440 24.69 29.82 -24.12
CA GLY A 440 25.58 30.61 -23.25
C GLY A 440 25.00 31.15 -21.93
N LYS A 441 25.42 30.56 -20.80
CA LYS A 441 26.05 31.21 -19.63
C LYS A 441 26.19 30.24 -18.44
N SER A 442 27.31 30.36 -17.71
CA SER A 442 27.67 29.57 -16.53
C SER A 442 27.07 30.16 -15.25
N VAL A 443 26.70 29.31 -14.28
CA VAL A 443 26.26 29.70 -12.94
C VAL A 443 26.84 28.70 -11.94
N LEU A 444 27.81 29.15 -11.13
CA LEU A 444 28.25 28.51 -9.89
C LEU A 444 27.92 29.48 -8.76
N ASP A 445 27.04 29.06 -7.85
CA ASP A 445 27.13 29.22 -6.39
C ASP A 445 25.73 29.22 -5.77
N PHE A 446 25.37 28.17 -5.03
CA PHE A 446 24.32 28.24 -4.01
C PHE A 446 24.64 27.30 -2.84
N LYS A 447 24.53 27.82 -1.63
CA LYS A 447 24.59 27.07 -0.36
C LYS A 447 23.17 26.64 0.06
N PRO A 448 22.99 25.49 0.72
CA PRO A 448 21.67 25.05 1.17
C PRO A 448 21.25 25.76 2.46
N VAL A 449 19.95 26.04 2.55
CA VAL A 449 19.25 26.52 3.74
C VAL A 449 18.44 25.35 4.28
N GLU A 450 18.56 25.06 5.58
CA GLU A 450 17.76 24.04 6.26
C GLU A 450 16.32 24.52 6.46
N GLU A 451 15.33 23.70 6.10
CA GLU A 451 13.90 24.02 6.26
C GLU A 451 13.27 23.31 7.46
N GLU A 452 12.55 24.10 8.28
CA GLU A 452 11.71 23.63 9.37
C GLU A 452 10.43 22.90 8.88
N PRO A 453 9.89 21.93 9.67
CA PRO A 453 8.70 21.18 9.32
C PRO A 453 7.43 22.05 9.16
N LEU A 454 6.66 21.76 8.11
CA LEU A 454 5.52 22.54 7.61
C LEU A 454 4.47 22.90 8.68
N GLY A 455 4.19 21.98 9.61
CA GLY A 455 3.22 22.22 10.69
C GLY A 455 3.64 23.29 11.71
N ALA A 456 4.95 23.48 11.91
CA ALA A 456 5.49 24.56 12.76
C ALA A 456 5.50 25.91 12.01
N LYS A 457 5.67 25.87 10.68
CA LYS A 457 5.64 27.03 9.77
C LYS A 457 4.24 27.65 9.71
N MET A 458 3.19 26.82 9.62
CA MET A 458 1.80 27.29 9.43
C MET A 458 1.22 28.02 10.64
N LYS A 459 1.53 27.60 11.87
CA LYS A 459 1.03 28.24 13.10
C LYS A 459 1.57 29.66 13.34
N LYS A 460 2.65 30.05 12.64
CA LYS A 460 3.34 31.34 12.83
C LYS A 460 3.10 32.32 11.68
N LEU A 461 2.35 31.95 10.64
CA LEU A 461 2.19 32.79 9.45
C LEU A 461 1.12 33.88 9.65
N PRO A 462 1.37 35.12 9.18
CA PRO A 462 0.35 36.16 9.14
C PRO A 462 -0.82 35.73 8.25
N GLU A 463 -2.04 36.15 8.61
CA GLU A 463 -3.29 35.84 7.90
C GLU A 463 -3.16 36.03 6.37
N LYS A 464 -2.50 37.11 5.93
CA LYS A 464 -2.23 37.39 4.51
C LYS A 464 -1.42 36.32 3.79
N LYS A 465 -0.47 35.64 4.44
CA LYS A 465 0.32 34.54 3.84
C LYS A 465 -0.40 33.19 3.92
N LEU A 466 -1.23 32.98 4.95
CA LEU A 466 -2.14 31.84 5.01
C LEU A 466 -3.14 31.88 3.82
N TRP A 467 -3.63 33.09 3.51
CA TRP A 467 -4.47 33.36 2.34
C TRP A 467 -3.81 32.96 1.01
N PHE A 468 -2.52 33.27 0.82
CA PHE A 468 -1.78 32.86 -0.38
C PHE A 468 -1.64 31.34 -0.47
N LEU A 469 -1.35 30.66 0.65
CA LEU A 469 -1.25 29.21 0.71
C LEU A 469 -2.57 28.50 0.39
N ILE A 470 -3.69 28.97 0.97
CA ILE A 470 -5.02 28.40 0.70
C ILE A 470 -5.42 28.62 -0.77
N ARG A 471 -5.15 29.81 -1.31
CA ARG A 471 -5.42 30.14 -2.71
C ARG A 471 -4.63 29.27 -3.68
N ASP A 472 -3.31 29.19 -3.50
CA ASP A 472 -2.40 28.60 -4.48
C ASP A 472 -2.42 27.06 -4.46
N PHE A 473 -2.72 26.44 -3.31
CA PHE A 473 -2.78 24.98 -3.19
C PHE A 473 -4.17 24.39 -3.40
N TYR A 474 -5.25 25.14 -3.11
CA TYR A 474 -6.58 24.53 -3.00
C TYR A 474 -7.65 25.16 -3.87
N LEU A 475 -7.61 26.47 -4.13
CA LEU A 475 -8.69 27.16 -4.85
C LEU A 475 -8.46 27.26 -6.35
N LYS A 476 -7.20 27.11 -6.80
CA LYS A 476 -6.82 27.18 -8.22
C LYS A 476 -7.47 26.10 -9.10
N GLU A 477 -7.99 25.03 -8.51
CA GLU A 477 -8.61 23.89 -9.19
C GLU A 477 -10.13 23.98 -9.34
N LEU A 478 -10.76 25.06 -8.87
CA LEU A 478 -12.20 25.17 -8.84
C LEU A 478 -12.71 25.95 -10.07
N PHE A 479 -13.79 25.46 -10.66
CA PHE A 479 -14.74 26.05 -11.63
C PHE A 479 -14.70 25.44 -13.04
N ASP A 480 -15.60 24.47 -13.29
CA ASP A 480 -16.74 24.56 -14.23
C ASP A 480 -17.86 23.49 -14.07
N GLU A 481 -17.84 22.55 -13.11
CA GLU A 481 -18.84 21.45 -13.03
C GLU A 481 -19.44 21.17 -11.63
N THR A 482 -20.64 20.58 -11.58
CA THR A 482 -21.38 20.21 -10.35
C THR A 482 -20.61 19.25 -9.43
N ASP A 483 -19.77 18.39 -10.00
CA ASP A 483 -18.91 17.46 -9.25
C ASP A 483 -17.82 18.20 -8.47
N GLU A 484 -17.43 19.39 -8.91
CA GLU A 484 -16.44 20.24 -8.23
C GLU A 484 -17.02 20.93 -6.99
N LEU A 485 -18.34 21.17 -6.95
CA LEU A 485 -19.01 21.69 -5.74
C LEU A 485 -18.97 20.65 -4.61
N LEU A 486 -19.18 19.38 -4.96
CA LEU A 486 -19.06 18.23 -4.06
C LEU A 486 -17.61 18.06 -3.58
N ALA A 487 -16.63 18.13 -4.49
CA ALA A 487 -15.21 18.09 -4.13
C ALA A 487 -14.83 19.27 -3.21
N SER A 488 -15.31 20.47 -3.52
CA SER A 488 -15.10 21.69 -2.71
C SER A 488 -15.66 21.55 -1.30
N ALA A 489 -16.84 20.94 -1.17
CA ALA A 489 -17.45 20.72 0.13
C ALA A 489 -16.67 19.72 0.99
N ARG A 490 -16.09 18.68 0.37
CA ARG A 490 -15.21 17.73 1.07
C ARG A 490 -13.93 18.40 1.57
N VAL A 491 -13.33 19.27 0.75
CA VAL A 491 -12.13 20.05 1.14
C VAL A 491 -12.48 21.05 2.25
N LEU A 492 -13.59 21.78 2.13
CA LEU A 492 -14.06 22.71 3.15
C LEU A 492 -14.37 22.00 4.48
N LYS A 493 -15.00 20.83 4.42
CA LYS A 493 -15.23 19.95 5.58
C LYS A 493 -13.91 19.57 6.24
N LYS A 494 -12.91 19.13 5.47
CA LYS A 494 -11.58 18.78 5.99
C LYS A 494 -10.87 19.96 6.64
N LEU A 495 -10.94 21.14 6.03
CA LEU A 495 -10.40 22.38 6.58
C LEU A 495 -11.13 22.81 7.86
N SER A 496 -12.45 22.65 7.91
CA SER A 496 -13.24 22.96 9.11
C SER A 496 -12.82 22.08 10.29
N LEU A 497 -12.54 20.79 10.05
CA LEU A 497 -12.00 19.86 11.05
C LEU A 497 -10.64 20.31 11.60
N GLU A 498 -9.74 20.81 10.74
CA GLU A 498 -8.45 21.36 11.18
C GLU A 498 -8.59 22.64 12.01
N LEU A 499 -9.71 23.37 11.83
CA LEU A 499 -10.08 24.55 12.61
C LEU A 499 -10.95 24.22 13.83
N GLY A 500 -11.20 22.93 14.12
CA GLY A 500 -12.01 22.49 15.26
C GLY A 500 -13.52 22.59 15.06
N LEU A 501 -13.98 22.81 13.83
CA LEU A 501 -15.39 22.83 13.44
C LEU A 501 -15.80 21.46 12.88
N LEU A 502 -16.95 20.95 13.34
CA LEU A 502 -17.53 19.71 12.83
C LEU A 502 -18.63 20.04 11.82
N LEU A 503 -18.24 20.26 10.56
CA LEU A 503 -19.21 20.40 9.47
C LEU A 503 -19.52 19.03 8.85
N THR A 504 -20.80 18.78 8.61
CA THR A 504 -21.24 17.74 7.67
C THR A 504 -20.96 18.16 6.23
N GLU A 505 -20.95 17.20 5.31
CA GLU A 505 -20.72 17.48 3.88
C GLU A 505 -21.84 18.36 3.29
N ASN A 506 -23.10 18.15 3.73
CA ASN A 506 -24.23 18.99 3.35
C ASN A 506 -24.12 20.42 3.89
N GLU A 507 -23.65 20.61 5.13
CA GLU A 507 -23.44 21.96 5.67
C GLU A 507 -22.32 22.69 4.92
N ALA A 508 -21.22 21.99 4.60
CA ALA A 508 -20.16 22.55 3.78
C ALA A 508 -20.65 22.92 2.37
N GLN A 509 -21.46 22.07 1.74
CA GLN A 509 -22.11 22.38 0.45
C GLN A 509 -23.04 23.59 0.56
N MET A 510 -23.85 23.68 1.62
CA MET A 510 -24.75 24.81 1.83
C MET A 510 -24.00 26.13 2.03
N ILE A 511 -22.90 26.12 2.79
CA ILE A 511 -22.03 27.29 2.98
C ILE A 511 -21.45 27.73 1.64
N LEU A 512 -20.95 26.80 0.84
CA LEU A 512 -20.42 27.07 -0.51
C LEU A 512 -21.49 27.59 -1.45
N ALA A 513 -22.65 26.93 -1.51
CA ALA A 513 -23.78 27.32 -2.35
C ALA A 513 -24.32 28.71 -1.96
N LYS A 514 -24.36 29.03 -0.66
CA LYS A 514 -24.76 30.35 -0.15
C LYS A 514 -23.72 31.41 -0.50
N ALA A 515 -22.43 31.10 -0.36
CA ALA A 515 -21.34 32.01 -0.73
C ALA A 515 -21.32 32.31 -2.25
N LEU A 516 -21.65 31.32 -3.08
CA LEU A 516 -21.79 31.46 -4.53
C LEU A 516 -23.07 32.22 -4.92
N LYS A 517 -24.22 31.92 -4.28
CA LYS A 517 -25.50 32.61 -4.53
C LYS A 517 -25.52 34.06 -4.07
N ALA A 518 -24.84 34.40 -2.98
CA ALA A 518 -24.86 35.74 -2.40
C ALA A 518 -24.25 36.84 -3.29
N LYS A 519 -23.62 36.47 -4.42
CA LYS A 519 -22.86 37.40 -5.25
C LYS A 519 -23.33 37.52 -6.70
N ASP A 520 -24.41 36.84 -7.11
CA ASP A 520 -25.00 36.91 -8.46
C ASP A 520 -23.93 37.06 -9.56
N ILE A 521 -22.91 36.20 -9.49
CA ILE A 521 -21.69 36.30 -10.29
C ILE A 521 -22.06 35.87 -11.70
N ALA A 522 -22.43 36.84 -12.53
CA ALA A 522 -22.31 36.66 -13.97
C ALA A 522 -20.82 36.40 -14.25
N ILE A 523 -20.53 35.26 -14.88
CA ILE A 523 -19.21 34.90 -15.40
C ILE A 523 -18.96 35.78 -16.63
N ASP A 524 -18.85 37.10 -16.41
CA ASP A 524 -18.51 38.07 -17.44
C ASP A 524 -17.39 38.97 -16.92
N GLY A 525 -16.17 38.58 -17.28
CA GLY A 525 -15.03 39.49 -17.40
C GLY A 525 -14.37 40.02 -16.12
N SER A 526 -14.83 39.69 -14.91
CA SER A 526 -14.11 40.10 -13.69
C SER A 526 -12.81 39.27 -13.49
N ASP A 527 -11.70 39.96 -13.17
CA ASP A 527 -10.41 39.35 -12.87
C ASP A 527 -10.55 38.23 -11.83
N LYS A 528 -10.17 37.00 -12.22
CA LYS A 528 -10.33 35.75 -11.46
C LYS A 528 -9.77 35.88 -10.03
N GLU A 529 -8.69 36.65 -9.86
CA GLU A 529 -8.09 36.90 -8.56
C GLU A 529 -9.01 37.69 -7.61
N THR A 530 -9.83 38.60 -8.14
CA THR A 530 -10.79 39.37 -7.36
C THR A 530 -11.98 38.50 -6.95
N LEU A 531 -12.42 37.60 -7.84
CA LEU A 531 -13.50 36.65 -7.58
C LEU A 531 -13.13 35.67 -6.44
N ASP A 532 -11.95 35.06 -6.56
CA ASP A 532 -11.44 34.08 -5.60
C ASP A 532 -11.31 34.70 -4.21
N LYS A 533 -10.77 35.92 -4.14
CA LYS A 533 -10.58 36.65 -2.88
C LYS A 533 -11.89 37.01 -2.20
N GLU A 534 -12.93 37.35 -2.96
CA GLU A 534 -14.24 37.69 -2.41
C GLU A 534 -15.03 36.44 -1.97
N LEU A 535 -14.96 35.34 -2.72
CA LEU A 535 -15.57 34.06 -2.33
C LEU A 535 -14.95 33.53 -1.03
N CYS A 536 -13.62 33.56 -0.95
CA CYS A 536 -12.83 33.29 0.25
C CYS A 536 -13.31 34.04 1.48
N LYS A 537 -13.48 35.36 1.38
CA LYS A 537 -13.97 36.20 2.49
C LYS A 537 -15.38 35.80 2.92
N SER A 538 -16.25 35.45 1.96
CA SER A 538 -17.62 35.03 2.24
C SER A 538 -17.66 33.72 3.03
N ILE A 539 -16.89 32.72 2.59
CA ILE A 539 -16.75 31.43 3.30
C ILE A 539 -16.20 31.65 4.71
N LEU A 540 -15.14 32.46 4.86
CA LEU A 540 -14.55 32.74 6.18
C LEU A 540 -15.52 33.46 7.11
N LYS A 541 -16.38 34.35 6.59
CA LYS A 541 -17.40 35.05 7.37
C LYS A 541 -18.44 34.07 7.93
N GLU A 542 -18.92 33.14 7.10
CA GLU A 542 -19.87 32.10 7.54
C GLU A 542 -19.24 31.14 8.54
N LEU A 543 -17.98 30.72 8.32
CA LEU A 543 -17.24 29.90 9.30
C LEU A 543 -17.04 30.62 10.64
N LYS A 544 -16.75 31.93 10.62
CA LYS A 544 -16.63 32.73 11.85
C LYS A 544 -17.96 32.88 12.59
N GLN A 545 -19.09 32.93 11.88
CA GLN A 545 -20.43 32.95 12.50
C GLN A 545 -20.78 31.62 13.17
N LEU A 546 -20.25 30.50 12.69
CA LEU A 546 -20.46 29.17 13.29
C LEU A 546 -19.58 28.91 14.52
N ILE A 547 -18.53 29.71 14.72
CA ILE A 547 -17.63 29.64 15.89
C ILE A 547 -18.18 30.47 17.06
N GLN A 548 -19.03 31.47 16.80
CA GLN A 548 -19.68 32.32 17.81
C GLN A 548 -21.00 31.72 18.25
#